data_AF-A0A7Y4CN62-F1
#
_entry.id   AF-A0A7Y4CN62-F1
#
_cell.length_a   1.000
_cell.length_b   1.000
_cell.length_c   1.000
_cell.angle_alpha   90.00
_cell.angle_beta   90.00
_cell.angle_gamma   90.00
#
_symmetry.space_group_name_H-M   'P 1'
#
loop_
_entity.id
_entity.type
_entity.pdbx_description
1 polymer ?
#
loop_
_entity_poly.entity_id
_entity_poly.type
_entity_poly.pdbx_seq_one_letter_code
_entity_poly.pdbx_strand_id
1 'polypeptide(L)'
;MHYDVFNGDADGIIALLQLRLHEPKESTLVTGVKRDIKLVSQVLVQLAEQDPQSDITSVTILDVSMEKNLSELRSLLDSEINVFYCDHHRTGEIPKSHYLETLINTAPECCTSLLINQKLKGAYVAWAIAAAFGDNLKAVATRLALATGFDQPQIDFLEELGTLVNYNGYGASLSDLHFTPVELYQRLYQYPNPFALLSDVSSVFYELRDAYKSDYLQLSGLNPIYESNVARVFELPAETWARRISGVFGNEIVNQDPDRAQAVLTKNPDGLSYTVSLRAPLSNRTGADEVCSSFDTGGGRKAAAGINQLKEVDKMNFIALMERYYSSSGD
;
A
#
# COMPACT_ATOMS: atom_id res chain seq x y z
N MET A 1 6.03 -9.19 -25.73
CA MET A 1 6.15 -8.16 -24.67
C MET A 1 5.91 -8.76 -23.28
N HIS A 2 6.62 -8.24 -22.26
CA HIS A 2 6.37 -8.56 -20.84
C HIS A 2 5.63 -7.39 -20.15
N TYR A 3 4.77 -7.70 -19.19
CA TYR A 3 4.05 -6.71 -18.39
C TYR A 3 4.38 -6.86 -16.91
N ASP A 4 4.67 -5.74 -16.24
CA ASP A 4 4.79 -5.67 -14.79
C ASP A 4 3.61 -4.90 -14.23
N VAL A 5 2.74 -5.59 -13.50
CA VAL A 5 1.56 -5.04 -12.83
C VAL A 5 1.86 -4.94 -11.33
N PHE A 6 1.78 -3.75 -10.76
CA PHE A 6 2.14 -3.56 -9.34
C PHE A 6 1.38 -2.41 -8.69
N ASN A 7 1.11 -2.53 -7.38
CA ASN A 7 0.54 -1.44 -6.59
C ASN A 7 1.50 -0.24 -6.55
N GLY A 8 0.98 0.99 -6.64
CA GLY A 8 1.80 2.20 -6.63
C GLY A 8 2.18 2.71 -5.23
N ASP A 9 2.13 1.85 -4.23
CA ASP A 9 2.63 2.13 -2.89
C ASP A 9 4.08 1.64 -2.70
N ALA A 10 4.58 1.73 -1.47
CA ALA A 10 5.93 1.25 -1.16
C ALA A 10 6.11 -0.25 -1.39
N ASP A 11 5.11 -1.08 -1.10
CA ASP A 11 5.29 -2.52 -1.17
C ASP A 11 5.32 -3.02 -2.61
N GLY A 12 4.39 -2.56 -3.45
CA GLY A 12 4.36 -2.89 -4.88
C GLY A 12 5.56 -2.33 -5.65
N ILE A 13 5.88 -1.04 -5.48
CA ILE A 13 7.03 -0.40 -6.17
C ILE A 13 8.34 -1.11 -5.80
N ILE A 14 8.57 -1.34 -4.50
CA ILE A 14 9.85 -1.88 -4.04
C ILE A 14 9.93 -3.39 -4.32
N ALA A 15 8.83 -4.13 -4.35
CA ALA A 15 8.82 -5.52 -4.81
C ALA A 15 9.30 -5.62 -6.25
N LEU A 16 8.79 -4.76 -7.14
CA LEU A 16 9.24 -4.72 -8.54
C LEU A 16 10.71 -4.29 -8.64
N LEU A 17 11.10 -3.26 -7.88
CA LEU A 17 12.48 -2.76 -7.84
C LEU A 17 13.48 -3.87 -7.51
N GLN A 18 13.22 -4.64 -6.45
CA GLN A 18 14.05 -5.79 -6.07
C GLN A 18 14.14 -6.82 -7.20
N LEU A 19 13.00 -7.16 -7.81
CA LEU A 19 12.93 -8.16 -8.88
C LEU A 19 13.70 -7.72 -10.12
N ARG A 20 13.55 -6.47 -10.56
CA ARG A 20 14.16 -5.95 -11.79
C ARG A 20 15.63 -5.59 -11.62
N LEU A 21 16.06 -5.21 -10.41
CA LEU A 21 17.49 -5.11 -10.11
C LEU A 21 18.17 -6.48 -10.20
N HIS A 22 17.48 -7.56 -9.78
CA HIS A 22 18.01 -8.92 -9.86
C HIS A 22 17.97 -9.51 -11.28
N GLU A 23 16.83 -9.33 -11.96
CA GLU A 23 16.55 -9.83 -13.29
C GLU A 23 16.05 -8.65 -14.16
N PRO A 24 16.98 -7.87 -14.74
CA PRO A 24 16.64 -6.77 -15.63
C PRO A 24 15.79 -7.29 -16.79
N LYS A 25 14.68 -6.61 -17.04
CA LYS A 25 13.70 -6.99 -18.07
C LYS A 25 13.01 -5.74 -18.60
N GLU A 26 12.94 -5.62 -19.91
CA GLU A 26 12.09 -4.63 -20.58
C GLU A 26 10.63 -5.02 -20.38
N SER A 27 9.82 -4.09 -19.89
CA SER A 27 8.42 -4.36 -19.57
C SER A 27 7.52 -3.14 -19.75
N THR A 28 6.25 -3.41 -20.03
CA THR A 28 5.18 -2.42 -19.89
C THR A 28 4.79 -2.35 -18.42
N LEU A 29 4.90 -1.16 -17.83
CA LEU A 29 4.53 -0.91 -16.44
C LEU A 29 3.03 -0.58 -16.35
N VAL A 30 2.30 -1.34 -15.53
CA VAL A 30 0.88 -1.13 -15.24
C VAL A 30 0.72 -0.92 -13.73
N THR A 31 0.32 0.28 -13.34
CA THR A 31 0.23 0.68 -11.94
C THR A 31 -0.69 1.89 -11.79
N GLY A 32 -1.06 2.21 -10.55
CA GLY A 32 -1.97 3.30 -10.21
C GLY A 32 -1.74 3.79 -8.79
N VAL A 33 -2.59 4.69 -8.30
CA VAL A 33 -2.56 5.09 -6.88
C VAL A 33 -2.75 3.86 -5.97
N LYS A 34 -2.40 3.96 -4.68
CA LYS A 34 -2.49 2.84 -3.72
C LYS A 34 -3.86 2.15 -3.67
N ARG A 35 -4.93 2.91 -3.94
CA ARG A 35 -6.32 2.41 -3.93
C ARG A 35 -6.78 1.81 -5.26
N ASP A 36 -5.99 1.92 -6.32
CA ASP A 36 -6.26 1.25 -7.59
C ASP A 36 -5.87 -0.23 -7.48
N ILE A 37 -6.86 -1.05 -7.13
CA ILE A 37 -6.68 -2.46 -6.81
C ILE A 37 -7.11 -3.40 -7.95
N LYS A 38 -7.54 -2.89 -9.10
CA LYS A 38 -8.02 -3.67 -10.26
C LYS A 38 -7.10 -3.56 -11.48
N LEU A 39 -5.79 -3.50 -11.22
CA LEU A 39 -4.77 -3.18 -12.22
C LEU A 39 -4.65 -4.21 -13.35
N VAL A 40 -4.99 -5.49 -13.11
CA VAL A 40 -4.85 -6.54 -14.14
C VAL A 40 -5.79 -6.29 -15.33
N SER A 41 -6.92 -5.62 -15.10
CA SER A 41 -7.86 -5.24 -16.16
C SER A 41 -7.23 -4.34 -17.22
N GLN A 42 -6.27 -3.50 -16.85
CA GLN A 42 -5.59 -2.60 -17.78
C GLN A 42 -4.72 -3.37 -18.78
N VAL A 43 -4.19 -4.53 -18.40
CA VAL A 43 -3.48 -5.43 -19.33
C VAL A 43 -4.44 -5.93 -20.41
N LEU A 44 -5.66 -6.34 -20.02
CA LEU A 44 -6.67 -6.82 -20.97
C LEU A 44 -7.18 -5.74 -21.91
N VAL A 45 -7.34 -4.51 -21.42
CA VAL A 45 -7.70 -3.36 -22.28
C VAL A 45 -6.63 -3.16 -23.36
N GLN A 46 -5.35 -3.19 -22.99
CA GLN A 46 -4.26 -3.07 -23.95
C GLN A 46 -4.18 -4.25 -24.91
N LEU A 47 -4.48 -5.48 -24.46
CA LEU A 47 -4.62 -6.66 -25.33
C LEU A 47 -5.71 -6.45 -26.39
N ALA A 48 -6.84 -5.84 -26.01
CA ALA A 48 -7.98 -5.64 -26.90
C ALA A 48 -7.77 -4.46 -27.89
N GLU A 49 -6.96 -3.47 -27.52
CA GLU A 49 -6.62 -2.31 -28.35
C GLU A 49 -5.48 -2.61 -29.35
N GLN A 50 -4.63 -3.59 -29.07
CA GLN A 50 -3.59 -4.07 -29.98
C GLN A 50 -4.15 -5.06 -31.02
N ASP A 51 -3.59 -5.02 -32.23
CA ASP A 51 -3.92 -5.89 -33.39
C ASP A 51 -4.00 -7.38 -32.96
N PRO A 52 -4.75 -8.29 -33.65
CA PRO A 52 -4.95 -9.70 -33.26
C PRO A 52 -3.70 -10.57 -33.07
N GLN A 53 -2.51 -9.99 -33.23
CA GLN A 53 -1.20 -10.55 -32.89
C GLN A 53 -0.59 -9.81 -31.70
N SER A 54 -1.36 -9.67 -30.62
CA SER A 54 -0.79 -9.21 -29.36
C SER A 54 0.36 -10.14 -28.95
N ASP A 55 1.54 -9.57 -28.76
CA ASP A 55 2.77 -10.30 -28.49
C ASP A 55 3.01 -10.53 -26.99
N ILE A 56 2.00 -10.34 -26.13
CA ILE A 56 2.16 -10.56 -24.69
C ILE A 56 2.53 -12.02 -24.43
N THR A 57 3.70 -12.23 -23.84
CA THR A 57 4.20 -13.58 -23.52
C THR A 57 4.15 -13.89 -22.04
N SER A 58 4.14 -12.86 -21.20
CA SER A 58 4.16 -13.03 -19.74
C SER A 58 3.76 -11.76 -18.97
N VAL A 59 3.25 -11.96 -17.76
CA VAL A 59 2.86 -10.92 -16.82
C VAL A 59 3.42 -11.23 -15.43
N THR A 60 4.02 -10.25 -14.77
CA THR A 60 4.33 -10.28 -13.34
C THR A 60 3.30 -9.42 -12.61
N ILE A 61 2.68 -9.94 -11.56
CA ILE A 61 1.68 -9.23 -10.75
C ILE A 61 2.14 -9.20 -9.29
N LEU A 62 2.31 -7.99 -8.74
CA LEU A 62 2.90 -7.75 -7.43
C LEU A 62 1.98 -6.87 -6.57
N ASP A 63 1.68 -7.32 -5.36
CA ASP A 63 0.98 -6.52 -4.35
C ASP A 63 -0.43 -6.05 -4.75
N VAL A 64 -1.10 -6.85 -5.57
CA VAL A 64 -2.49 -6.63 -5.96
C VAL A 64 -3.30 -7.84 -5.52
N SER A 65 -4.44 -7.62 -4.87
CA SER A 65 -5.28 -8.72 -4.42
C SER A 65 -5.78 -9.57 -5.59
N MET A 66 -5.43 -10.86 -5.58
CA MET A 66 -5.92 -11.82 -6.57
C MET A 66 -7.45 -11.96 -6.51
N GLU A 67 -8.07 -11.88 -5.33
CA GLU A 67 -9.54 -11.93 -5.19
C GLU A 67 -10.23 -10.86 -6.05
N LYS A 68 -9.63 -9.67 -6.16
CA LYS A 68 -10.18 -8.53 -6.89
C LYS A 68 -9.90 -8.55 -8.39
N ASN A 69 -9.00 -9.43 -8.84
CA ASN A 69 -8.52 -9.53 -10.22
C ASN A 69 -8.70 -10.94 -10.80
N LEU A 70 -9.50 -11.79 -10.16
CA LEU A 70 -9.61 -13.21 -10.49
C LEU A 70 -10.18 -13.45 -11.89
N SER A 71 -11.16 -12.65 -12.30
CA SER A 71 -11.72 -12.69 -13.65
C SER A 71 -10.68 -12.41 -14.72
N GLU A 72 -9.91 -11.35 -14.51
CA GLU A 72 -8.91 -10.89 -15.46
C GLU A 72 -7.70 -11.82 -15.51
N LEU A 73 -7.30 -12.36 -14.35
CA LEU A 73 -6.29 -13.42 -14.25
C LEU A 73 -6.71 -14.65 -15.07
N ARG A 74 -7.97 -15.10 -14.96
CA ARG A 74 -8.46 -16.25 -15.74
C ARG A 74 -8.35 -15.98 -17.24
N SER A 75 -8.73 -14.78 -17.71
CA SER A 75 -8.59 -14.40 -19.12
C SER A 75 -7.15 -14.46 -19.63
N LEU A 76 -6.17 -14.04 -18.82
CA LEU A 76 -4.75 -14.17 -19.15
C LEU A 76 -4.33 -15.65 -19.27
N LEU A 77 -4.74 -16.48 -18.31
CA LEU A 77 -4.39 -17.90 -18.27
C LEU A 77 -5.05 -18.70 -19.39
N ASP A 78 -6.30 -18.39 -19.75
CA ASP A 78 -7.03 -19.00 -20.86
C ASP A 78 -6.40 -18.63 -22.21
N SER A 79 -5.68 -17.50 -22.26
CA SER A 79 -4.86 -17.07 -23.41
C SER A 79 -3.44 -17.64 -23.38
N GLU A 80 -3.15 -18.60 -22.50
CA GLU A 80 -1.84 -19.26 -22.34
C GLU A 80 -0.69 -18.30 -22.00
N ILE A 81 -1.00 -17.15 -21.38
CA ILE A 81 0.00 -16.17 -20.97
C ILE A 81 0.60 -16.59 -19.62
N ASN A 82 1.93 -16.66 -19.53
CA ASN A 82 2.62 -17.00 -18.28
C ASN A 82 2.47 -15.87 -17.25
N VAL A 83 1.95 -16.19 -16.08
CA VAL A 83 1.74 -15.25 -14.99
C VAL A 83 2.56 -15.66 -13.76
N PHE A 84 3.39 -14.74 -13.26
CA PHE A 84 3.93 -14.82 -11.90
C PHE A 84 3.14 -13.89 -10.99
N TYR A 85 2.55 -14.42 -9.93
CA TYR A 85 1.69 -13.68 -9.00
C TYR A 85 2.29 -13.72 -7.59
N CYS A 86 2.73 -12.59 -7.06
CA CYS A 86 3.26 -12.47 -5.70
C CYS A 86 2.46 -11.46 -4.90
N ASP A 87 1.83 -11.89 -3.82
CA ASP A 87 0.90 -11.05 -3.06
C ASP A 87 0.71 -11.58 -1.62
N HIS A 88 0.30 -10.68 -0.74
CA HIS A 88 -0.03 -10.97 0.66
C HIS A 88 -1.49 -10.65 1.03
N HIS A 89 -2.29 -10.20 0.06
CA HIS A 89 -3.72 -9.95 0.25
C HIS A 89 -4.56 -11.22 0.08
N ARG A 90 -5.89 -11.08 0.22
CA ARG A 90 -6.83 -12.17 -0.01
C ARG A 90 -6.73 -12.65 -1.46
N THR A 91 -6.69 -13.96 -1.64
CA THR A 91 -6.58 -14.57 -2.97
C THR A 91 -7.92 -14.97 -3.59
N GLY A 92 -8.91 -15.31 -2.76
CA GLY A 92 -10.01 -16.15 -3.22
C GLY A 92 -9.52 -17.54 -3.64
N GLU A 93 -10.23 -18.17 -4.59
CA GLU A 93 -9.83 -19.47 -5.15
C GLU A 93 -8.72 -19.30 -6.20
N ILE A 94 -7.52 -19.77 -5.88
CA ILE A 94 -6.36 -19.72 -6.79
C ILE A 94 -6.62 -20.65 -7.99
N PRO A 95 -6.59 -20.15 -9.25
CA PRO A 95 -6.77 -20.98 -10.43
C PRO A 95 -5.69 -22.08 -10.55
N LYS A 96 -6.10 -23.26 -11.01
CA LYS A 96 -5.15 -24.32 -11.37
C LYS A 96 -4.79 -24.19 -12.84
N SER A 97 -3.58 -23.74 -13.14
CA SER A 97 -3.07 -23.59 -14.50
C SER A 97 -1.56 -23.85 -14.55
N HIS A 98 -1.06 -24.41 -15.66
CA HIS A 98 0.38 -24.52 -15.92
C HIS A 98 1.03 -23.17 -16.24
N TYR A 99 0.22 -22.16 -16.57
CA TYR A 99 0.66 -20.80 -16.87
C TYR A 99 0.65 -19.90 -15.63
N LEU A 100 0.42 -20.43 -14.42
CA LEU A 100 0.39 -19.64 -13.18
C LEU A 100 1.46 -20.13 -12.18
N GLU A 101 2.44 -19.28 -11.88
CA GLU A 101 3.30 -19.40 -10.71
C GLU A 101 2.80 -18.45 -9.62
N THR A 102 2.65 -18.93 -8.39
CA THR A 102 2.21 -18.10 -7.25
C THR A 102 3.23 -18.11 -6.12
N LEU A 103 3.48 -16.94 -5.53
CA LEU A 103 4.17 -16.78 -4.25
C LEU A 103 3.26 -15.98 -3.30
N ILE A 104 2.47 -16.69 -2.50
CA ILE A 104 1.42 -16.07 -1.66
C ILE A 104 1.69 -16.34 -0.19
N ASN A 105 1.55 -15.31 0.64
CA ASN A 105 1.48 -15.45 2.09
C ASN A 105 0.61 -14.37 2.71
N THR A 106 -0.57 -14.75 3.23
CA THR A 106 -1.52 -13.79 3.81
C THR A 106 -1.32 -13.54 5.30
N ALA A 107 -0.16 -13.91 5.85
CA ALA A 107 0.15 -13.67 7.26
C ALA A 107 0.22 -12.15 7.55
N PRO A 108 -0.32 -11.67 8.70
CA PRO A 108 -0.32 -10.24 9.06
C PRO A 108 1.07 -9.58 9.24
N GLU A 109 2.14 -10.37 9.21
CA GLU A 109 3.53 -9.96 9.40
C GLU A 109 4.35 -10.06 8.10
N CYS A 110 3.66 -10.24 6.97
CA CYS A 110 4.26 -10.36 5.65
C CYS A 110 3.82 -9.20 4.76
N CYS A 111 4.67 -8.81 3.83
CA CYS A 111 4.36 -7.94 2.69
C CYS A 111 5.02 -8.52 1.43
N THR A 112 4.56 -8.10 0.25
CA THR A 112 5.01 -8.60 -1.05
C THR A 112 6.52 -8.43 -1.22
N SER A 113 7.08 -7.32 -0.80
CA SER A 113 8.53 -7.05 -0.83
C SER A 113 9.33 -8.01 0.05
N LEU A 114 8.80 -8.47 1.17
CA LEU A 114 9.46 -9.49 2.00
C LEU A 114 9.43 -10.87 1.33
N LEU A 115 8.36 -11.20 0.60
CA LEU A 115 8.27 -12.42 -0.19
C LEU A 115 9.28 -12.42 -1.34
N ILE A 116 9.38 -11.31 -2.07
CA ILE A 116 10.39 -11.13 -3.10
C ILE A 116 11.79 -11.21 -2.51
N ASN A 117 12.05 -10.54 -1.38
CA ASN A 117 13.35 -10.64 -0.70
C ASN A 117 13.74 -12.08 -0.36
N GLN A 118 12.78 -12.89 0.11
CA GLN A 118 13.00 -14.30 0.38
C GLN A 118 13.30 -15.08 -0.91
N LYS A 119 12.52 -14.87 -1.98
CA LYS A 119 12.75 -15.50 -3.31
C LYS A 119 14.15 -15.17 -3.84
N LEU A 120 14.61 -13.93 -3.62
CA LEU A 120 15.92 -13.43 -4.06
C LEU A 120 17.05 -13.67 -3.04
N LYS A 121 16.79 -14.43 -1.97
CA LYS A 121 17.77 -14.80 -0.94
C LYS A 121 18.48 -13.59 -0.30
N GLY A 122 17.76 -12.48 -0.10
CA GLY A 122 18.29 -11.31 0.59
C GLY A 122 19.15 -10.37 -0.26
N ALA A 123 19.20 -10.56 -1.59
CA ALA A 123 20.08 -9.77 -2.47
C ALA A 123 19.88 -8.24 -2.37
N TYR A 124 18.66 -7.80 -2.03
CA TYR A 124 18.27 -6.39 -1.91
C TYR A 124 17.57 -6.10 -0.57
N VAL A 125 18.03 -6.73 0.52
CA VAL A 125 17.37 -6.70 1.83
C VAL A 125 17.08 -5.30 2.38
N ALA A 126 17.93 -4.30 2.11
CA ALA A 126 17.69 -2.92 2.54
C ALA A 126 16.42 -2.33 1.89
N TRP A 127 16.17 -2.62 0.61
CA TRP A 127 14.92 -2.25 -0.06
C TRP A 127 13.73 -2.95 0.58
N ALA A 128 13.84 -4.25 0.86
CA ALA A 128 12.78 -5.02 1.51
C ALA A 128 12.41 -4.47 2.90
N ILE A 129 13.41 -4.03 3.67
CA ILE A 129 13.20 -3.39 4.98
C ILE A 129 12.46 -2.06 4.82
N ALA A 130 12.85 -1.21 3.87
CA ALA A 130 12.15 0.04 3.59
C ALA A 130 10.69 -0.21 3.20
N ALA A 131 10.42 -1.19 2.34
CA ALA A 131 9.05 -1.57 1.98
C ALA A 131 8.23 -2.03 3.19
N ALA A 132 8.81 -2.88 4.06
CA ALA A 132 8.14 -3.34 5.28
C ALA A 132 7.81 -2.18 6.23
N PHE A 133 8.67 -1.16 6.35
CA PHE A 133 8.32 0.07 7.06
C PHE A 133 7.18 0.84 6.39
N GLY A 134 7.23 1.00 5.07
CA GLY A 134 6.16 1.63 4.29
C GLY A 134 4.80 0.95 4.48
N ASP A 135 4.80 -0.38 4.61
CA ASP A 135 3.61 -1.19 4.85
C ASP A 135 3.22 -1.31 6.34
N ASN A 136 3.81 -0.45 7.18
CA ASN A 136 3.57 -0.33 8.62
C ASN A 136 3.92 -1.60 9.43
N LEU A 137 4.86 -2.41 8.96
CA LEU A 137 5.37 -3.60 9.66
C LEU A 137 6.62 -3.26 10.48
N LYS A 138 6.57 -2.19 11.29
CA LYS A 138 7.74 -1.66 12.01
C LYS A 138 8.53 -2.72 12.77
N ALA A 139 7.86 -3.55 13.58
CA ALA A 139 8.52 -4.61 14.37
C ALA A 139 9.20 -5.69 13.51
N VAL A 140 8.69 -5.97 12.31
CA VAL A 140 9.29 -6.93 11.36
C VAL A 140 10.50 -6.29 10.70
N ALA A 141 10.34 -5.07 10.20
CA ALA A 141 11.39 -4.30 9.53
C ALA A 141 12.60 -4.05 10.45
N THR A 142 12.37 -3.59 11.69
CA THR A 142 13.44 -3.37 12.69
C THR A 142 14.18 -4.67 13.00
N ARG A 143 13.48 -5.78 13.19
CA ARG A 143 14.11 -7.07 13.49
C ARG A 143 14.98 -7.55 12.33
N LEU A 144 14.49 -7.43 11.10
CA LEU A 144 15.24 -7.81 9.90
C LEU A 144 16.47 -6.90 9.71
N ALA A 145 16.34 -5.61 9.95
CA ALA A 145 17.44 -4.66 9.84
C ALA A 145 18.55 -4.93 10.86
N LEU A 146 18.19 -5.16 12.13
CA LEU A 146 19.14 -5.54 13.18
C LEU A 146 19.83 -6.87 12.87
N ALA A 147 19.07 -7.87 12.40
CA ALA A 147 19.63 -9.16 12.00
C ALA A 147 20.58 -9.06 10.79
N THR A 148 20.36 -8.09 9.91
CA THR A 148 21.22 -7.78 8.77
C THR A 148 22.49 -7.01 9.19
N GLY A 149 22.51 -6.45 10.39
CA GLY A 149 23.63 -5.70 10.94
C GLY A 149 23.59 -4.20 10.64
N PHE A 150 22.43 -3.64 10.31
CA PHE A 150 22.28 -2.19 10.15
C PHE A 150 22.26 -1.47 11.49
N ASP A 151 22.89 -0.30 11.53
CA ASP A 151 22.88 0.58 12.69
C ASP A 151 21.60 1.44 12.76
N GLN A 152 21.42 2.15 13.88
CA GLN A 152 20.21 2.94 14.09
C GLN A 152 20.00 4.03 13.01
N PRO A 153 21.02 4.83 12.62
CA PRO A 153 20.86 5.79 11.51
C PRO A 153 20.43 5.16 10.19
N GLN A 154 20.94 3.97 9.86
CA GLN A 154 20.50 3.24 8.67
C GLN A 154 19.04 2.78 8.81
N ILE A 155 18.64 2.28 9.98
CA ILE A 155 17.25 1.86 10.25
C ILE A 155 16.29 3.04 10.12
N ASP A 156 16.62 4.18 10.75
CA ASP A 156 15.82 5.40 10.71
C ASP A 156 15.64 5.91 9.27
N PHE A 157 16.72 5.86 8.48
CA PHE A 157 16.66 6.23 7.06
C PHE A 157 15.74 5.29 6.26
N LEU A 158 15.83 3.97 6.46
CA LEU A 158 14.97 3.01 5.75
C LEU A 158 13.50 3.16 6.17
N GLU A 159 13.23 3.50 7.44
CA GLU A 159 11.88 3.80 7.92
C GLU A 159 11.33 5.07 7.27
N GLU A 160 12.10 6.14 7.23
CA GLU A 160 11.71 7.38 6.57
C GLU A 160 11.48 7.14 5.07
N LEU A 161 12.41 6.48 4.38
CA LEU A 161 12.29 6.15 2.96
C LEU A 161 11.02 5.34 2.66
N GLY A 162 10.77 4.27 3.42
CA GLY A 162 9.56 3.46 3.29
C GLY A 162 8.28 4.27 3.48
N THR A 163 8.27 5.13 4.51
CA THR A 163 7.15 6.03 4.80
C THR A 163 6.90 7.01 3.67
N LEU A 164 7.96 7.61 3.10
CA LEU A 164 7.87 8.59 2.02
C LEU A 164 7.39 7.98 0.70
N VAL A 165 7.88 6.78 0.35
CA VAL A 165 7.39 6.08 -0.85
C VAL A 165 5.92 5.70 -0.69
N ASN A 166 5.51 5.23 0.49
CA ASN A 166 4.10 4.91 0.75
C ASN A 166 3.22 6.17 0.77
N TYR A 167 3.73 7.28 1.32
CA TYR A 167 3.08 8.59 1.29
C TYR A 167 2.78 9.04 -0.14
N ASN A 168 3.72 8.87 -1.07
CA ASN A 168 3.50 9.18 -2.48
C ASN A 168 2.41 8.30 -3.11
N GLY A 169 2.11 7.12 -2.57
CA GLY A 169 1.04 6.25 -3.08
C GLY A 169 -0.37 6.74 -2.75
N TYR A 170 -0.54 7.65 -1.78
CA TYR A 170 -1.86 8.13 -1.36
C TYR A 170 -2.37 9.29 -2.22
N GLY A 171 -3.51 9.08 -2.87
CA GLY A 171 -4.23 10.09 -3.64
C GLY A 171 -5.56 9.53 -4.15
N ALA A 172 -6.47 10.41 -4.58
CA ALA A 172 -7.68 10.00 -5.29
C ALA A 172 -7.41 9.73 -6.78
N SER A 173 -6.37 10.35 -7.34
CA SER A 173 -5.89 10.17 -8.71
C SER A 173 -4.38 10.38 -8.80
N LEU A 174 -3.78 10.04 -9.95
CA LEU A 174 -2.35 10.27 -10.18
C LEU A 174 -1.94 11.74 -10.05
N SER A 175 -2.85 12.68 -10.34
CA SER A 175 -2.57 14.12 -10.22
C SER A 175 -2.46 14.62 -8.78
N ASP A 176 -2.88 13.81 -7.80
CA ASP A 176 -2.67 14.15 -6.39
C ASP A 176 -1.25 13.84 -5.91
N LEU A 177 -0.56 12.90 -6.57
CA LEU A 177 0.75 12.40 -6.18
C LEU A 177 1.86 13.38 -6.59
N HIS A 178 2.98 13.33 -5.88
CA HIS A 178 4.17 14.11 -6.28
C HIS A 178 4.87 13.50 -7.48
N PHE A 179 4.90 12.17 -7.53
CA PHE A 179 5.37 11.39 -8.67
C PHE A 179 4.32 10.36 -9.04
N THR A 180 4.16 10.10 -10.34
CA THR A 180 3.44 8.89 -10.76
C THR A 180 4.22 7.66 -10.26
N PRO A 181 3.55 6.52 -9.96
CA PRO A 181 4.28 5.34 -9.48
C PRO A 181 5.30 4.80 -10.49
N VAL A 182 5.02 4.97 -11.80
CA VAL A 182 5.97 4.66 -12.88
C VAL A 182 7.23 5.51 -12.76
N GLU A 183 7.07 6.83 -12.62
CA GLU A 183 8.20 7.75 -12.49
C GLU A 183 9.00 7.47 -11.21
N LEU A 184 8.30 7.27 -10.09
CA LEU A 184 8.96 6.97 -8.81
C LEU A 184 9.76 5.67 -8.88
N TYR A 185 9.18 4.60 -9.44
CA TYR A 185 9.87 3.35 -9.70
C TYR A 185 11.13 3.57 -10.56
N GLN A 186 11.01 4.27 -11.70
CA GLN A 186 12.14 4.50 -12.62
C GLN A 186 13.28 5.30 -11.98
N ARG A 187 12.95 6.29 -11.16
CA ARG A 187 13.95 7.08 -10.42
C ARG A 187 14.62 6.23 -9.33
N LEU A 188 13.86 5.45 -8.56
CA LEU A 188 14.43 4.55 -7.54
C LEU A 188 15.26 3.41 -8.16
N TYR A 189 14.90 2.95 -9.37
CA TYR A 189 15.63 1.92 -10.13
C TYR A 189 17.08 2.28 -10.42
N GLN A 190 17.43 3.58 -10.44
CA GLN A 190 18.80 4.05 -10.61
C GLN A 190 19.70 3.77 -9.38
N TYR A 191 19.12 3.32 -8.26
CA TYR A 191 19.84 3.09 -7.00
C TYR A 191 19.75 1.61 -6.59
N PRO A 192 20.73 0.76 -6.97
CA PRO A 192 20.76 -0.64 -6.56
C PRO A 192 20.76 -0.85 -5.03
N ASN A 193 21.19 0.16 -4.28
CA ASN A 193 21.17 0.20 -2.83
C ASN A 193 20.50 1.51 -2.37
N PRO A 194 19.49 1.48 -1.48
CA PRO A 194 18.76 2.67 -1.06
C PRO A 194 19.64 3.71 -0.36
N PHE A 195 20.74 3.30 0.30
CA PHE A 195 21.63 4.24 0.98
C PHE A 195 22.36 5.19 0.01
N ALA A 196 22.42 4.86 -1.28
CA ALA A 196 22.97 5.76 -2.29
C ALA A 196 22.12 7.05 -2.45
N LEU A 197 20.82 7.01 -2.12
CA LEU A 197 19.94 8.19 -2.11
C LEU A 197 20.44 9.26 -1.14
N LEU A 198 21.06 8.89 -0.01
CA LEU A 198 21.55 9.85 0.98
C LEU A 198 22.63 10.78 0.42
N SER A 199 23.45 10.27 -0.49
CA SER A 199 24.57 11.01 -1.09
C SER A 199 24.13 11.88 -2.27
N ASP A 200 22.97 11.59 -2.85
CA ASP A 200 22.38 12.36 -3.93
C ASP A 200 21.32 13.32 -3.38
N VAL A 201 21.73 14.57 -3.17
CA VAL A 201 20.86 15.64 -2.66
C VAL A 201 19.71 16.00 -3.60
N SER A 202 19.78 15.59 -4.87
CA SER A 202 18.71 15.75 -5.86
C SER A 202 17.85 14.49 -6.02
N SER A 203 18.06 13.47 -5.19
CA SER A 203 17.27 12.26 -5.26
C SER A 203 15.82 12.47 -4.82
N VAL A 204 14.95 11.57 -5.31
CA VAL A 204 13.54 11.51 -4.94
C VAL A 204 13.28 11.45 -3.44
N PHE A 205 14.23 10.94 -2.65
CA PHE A 205 14.12 10.91 -1.21
C PHE A 205 13.99 12.32 -0.63
N TYR A 206 14.86 13.26 -1.05
CA TYR A 206 14.82 14.63 -0.55
C TYR A 206 13.59 15.39 -1.04
N GLU A 207 13.20 15.20 -2.30
CA GLU A 207 11.98 15.80 -2.86
C GLU A 207 10.72 15.34 -2.10
N LEU A 208 10.55 14.03 -1.90
CA LEU A 208 9.43 13.48 -1.12
C LEU A 208 9.47 13.92 0.33
N ARG A 209 10.66 13.99 0.95
CA ARG A 209 10.81 14.39 2.34
C ARG A 209 10.36 15.83 2.58
N ASP A 210 10.73 16.75 1.69
CA ASP A 210 10.33 18.15 1.83
C ASP A 210 8.84 18.33 1.55
N ALA A 211 8.29 17.59 0.58
CA ALA A 211 6.86 17.56 0.32
C ALA A 211 6.05 16.99 1.49
N TYR A 212 6.52 15.89 2.08
CA TYR A 212 5.92 15.29 3.28
C TYR A 212 5.92 16.27 4.44
N LYS A 213 7.04 16.95 4.72
CA LYS A 213 7.11 17.98 5.77
C LYS A 213 6.10 19.10 5.55
N SER A 214 5.96 19.58 4.31
CA SER A 214 4.99 20.62 3.97
C SER A 214 3.55 20.21 4.25
N ASP A 215 3.16 19.00 3.86
CA ASP A 215 1.83 18.45 4.14
C ASP A 215 1.65 18.17 5.64
N TYR A 216 2.67 17.66 6.32
CA TYR A 216 2.64 17.34 7.75
C TYR A 216 2.41 18.58 8.62
N LEU A 217 2.94 19.74 8.24
CA LEU A 217 2.69 21.01 8.95
C LEU A 217 1.20 21.37 9.01
N GLN A 218 0.39 20.90 8.04
CA GLN A 218 -1.06 21.12 8.03
C GLN A 218 -1.81 20.32 9.11
N LEU A 219 -1.19 19.27 9.65
CA LEU A 219 -1.73 18.52 10.80
C LEU A 219 -1.55 19.28 12.12
N SER A 220 -0.75 20.35 12.14
CA SER A 220 -0.52 21.16 13.35
C SER A 220 -1.82 21.78 13.85
N GLY A 221 -2.19 21.45 15.09
CA GLY A 221 -3.44 21.93 15.71
C GLY A 221 -4.68 21.13 15.34
N LEU A 222 -4.54 20.02 14.61
CA LEU A 222 -5.62 19.09 14.36
C LEU A 222 -6.00 18.37 15.67
N ASN A 223 -7.24 18.55 16.10
CA ASN A 223 -7.81 17.82 17.23
C ASN A 223 -8.70 16.69 16.73
N PRO A 224 -8.78 15.56 17.47
CA PRO A 224 -9.75 14.53 17.13
C PRO A 224 -11.17 15.08 17.23
N ILE A 225 -12.02 14.71 16.28
CA ILE A 225 -13.46 15.03 16.31
C ILE A 225 -14.21 14.14 17.30
N TYR A 226 -13.59 13.02 17.69
CA TYR A 226 -14.10 12.08 18.67
C TYR A 226 -12.93 11.34 19.32
N GLU A 227 -12.99 11.16 20.63
CA GLU A 227 -12.01 10.41 21.39
C GLU A 227 -12.64 9.72 22.61
N SER A 228 -12.34 8.43 22.76
CA SER A 228 -12.63 7.61 23.94
C SER A 228 -11.44 6.70 24.25
N ASN A 229 -11.57 5.85 25.26
CA ASN A 229 -10.51 4.92 25.67
C ASN A 229 -10.18 3.87 24.58
N VAL A 230 -11.12 3.56 23.68
CA VAL A 230 -10.97 2.48 22.68
C VAL A 230 -10.92 2.98 21.24
N ALA A 231 -11.33 4.23 20.99
CA ALA A 231 -11.43 4.79 19.65
C ALA A 231 -11.00 6.26 19.61
N ARG A 232 -10.30 6.66 18.55
CA ARG A 232 -10.02 8.08 18.25
C ARG A 232 -10.20 8.33 16.75
N VAL A 233 -10.82 9.45 16.42
CA VAL A 233 -11.23 9.80 15.05
C VAL A 233 -10.80 11.22 14.71
N PHE A 234 -10.10 11.37 13.60
CA PHE A 234 -9.70 12.66 13.04
C PHE A 234 -10.44 12.95 11.74
N GLU A 235 -10.71 14.22 11.46
CA GLU A 235 -11.32 14.68 10.21
C GLU A 235 -10.35 15.60 9.46
N LEU A 236 -10.09 15.31 8.17
CA LEU A 236 -9.24 16.09 7.30
C LEU A 236 -10.07 16.76 6.17
N PRO A 237 -9.67 17.95 5.69
CA PRO A 237 -10.41 18.67 4.66
C PRO A 237 -10.31 18.01 3.27
N ALA A 238 -11.06 18.54 2.31
CA ALA A 238 -11.10 18.06 0.91
C ALA A 238 -9.90 18.55 0.08
N GLU A 239 -8.71 18.56 0.68
CA GLU A 239 -7.50 19.11 0.08
C GLU A 239 -6.52 18.03 -0.35
N THR A 240 -5.68 18.32 -1.33
CA THR A 240 -4.74 17.34 -1.88
C THR A 240 -3.74 16.85 -0.83
N TRP A 241 -3.23 17.75 0.02
CA TRP A 241 -2.34 17.38 1.12
C TRP A 241 -3.00 16.39 2.09
N ALA A 242 -4.29 16.59 2.38
CA ALA A 242 -5.05 15.75 3.29
C ALA A 242 -5.21 14.33 2.74
N ARG A 243 -5.43 14.21 1.42
CA ARG A 243 -5.50 12.90 0.75
C ARG A 243 -4.16 12.17 0.83
N ARG A 244 -3.05 12.85 0.52
CA ARG A 244 -1.69 12.28 0.58
C ARG A 244 -1.27 11.85 1.99
N ILE A 245 -1.50 12.70 2.99
CA ILE A 245 -1.02 12.43 4.35
C ILE A 245 -1.90 11.43 5.11
N SER A 246 -3.16 11.26 4.72
CA SER A 246 -4.18 10.52 5.50
C SER A 246 -3.73 9.14 5.98
N GLY A 247 -3.13 8.34 5.09
CA GLY A 247 -2.79 6.97 5.42
C GLY A 247 -1.51 6.82 6.25
N VAL A 248 -0.50 7.67 5.99
CA VAL A 248 0.71 7.72 6.81
C VAL A 248 0.43 8.30 8.20
N PHE A 249 -0.41 9.34 8.29
CA PHE A 249 -0.90 9.85 9.57
C PHE A 249 -1.67 8.77 10.34
N GLY A 250 -2.56 8.02 9.66
CA GLY A 250 -3.25 6.88 10.26
C GLY A 250 -2.31 5.79 10.80
N ASN A 251 -1.21 5.52 10.10
CA ASN A 251 -0.18 4.60 10.58
C ASN A 251 0.57 5.19 11.78
N GLU A 252 0.88 6.49 11.78
CA GLU A 252 1.57 7.14 12.89
C GLU A 252 0.77 7.08 14.20
N ILE A 253 -0.49 7.54 14.17
CA ILE A 253 -1.32 7.65 15.38
C ILE A 253 -1.61 6.29 16.02
N VAL A 254 -1.72 5.21 15.23
CA VAL A 254 -1.91 3.85 15.78
C VAL A 254 -0.63 3.28 16.37
N ASN A 255 0.55 3.69 15.89
CA ASN A 255 1.82 3.33 16.54
C ASN A 255 2.06 4.13 17.83
N GLN A 256 1.55 5.37 17.92
CA GLN A 256 1.65 6.19 19.15
C GLN A 256 0.72 5.72 20.27
N ASP A 257 -0.44 5.15 19.91
CA ASP A 257 -1.46 4.67 20.86
C ASP A 257 -1.92 3.26 20.46
N PRO A 258 -1.11 2.22 20.74
CA PRO A 258 -1.27 0.88 20.20
C PRO A 258 -2.49 0.11 20.72
N ASP A 259 -3.12 0.57 21.79
CA ASP A 259 -4.29 -0.07 22.40
C ASP A 259 -5.61 0.50 21.89
N ARG A 260 -5.55 1.52 21.01
CA ARG A 260 -6.72 2.24 20.54
C ARG A 260 -6.92 2.09 19.05
N ALA A 261 -8.18 1.90 18.63
CA ALA A 261 -8.53 1.96 17.23
C ALA A 261 -8.47 3.42 16.74
N GLN A 262 -7.92 3.63 15.55
CA GLN A 262 -7.67 4.96 15.00
C GLN A 262 -8.32 5.09 13.63
N ALA A 263 -9.12 6.14 13.44
CA ALA A 263 -9.73 6.45 12.15
C ALA A 263 -9.38 7.86 11.66
N VAL A 264 -9.12 7.97 10.36
CA VAL A 264 -8.94 9.25 9.66
C VAL A 264 -10.01 9.35 8.58
N LEU A 265 -10.85 10.38 8.68
CA LEU A 265 -11.91 10.71 7.73
C LEU A 265 -11.44 11.87 6.86
N THR A 266 -11.11 11.61 5.60
CA THR A 266 -10.72 12.67 4.65
C THR A 266 -11.91 13.01 3.78
N LYS A 267 -12.32 14.29 3.74
CA LYS A 267 -13.41 14.71 2.85
C LYS A 267 -13.06 14.42 1.39
N ASN A 268 -14.00 13.83 0.68
CA ASN A 268 -13.89 13.59 -0.75
C ASN A 268 -14.05 14.91 -1.52
N PRO A 269 -13.59 14.97 -2.79
CA PRO A 269 -13.73 16.17 -3.62
C PRO A 269 -15.17 16.64 -3.84
N ASP A 270 -16.16 15.75 -3.66
CA ASP A 270 -17.58 16.09 -3.72
C ASP A 270 -18.03 16.99 -2.56
N GLY A 271 -17.27 17.05 -1.45
CA GLY A 271 -17.62 17.78 -0.23
C GLY A 271 -18.81 17.21 0.55
N LEU A 272 -19.35 16.05 0.14
CA LEU A 272 -20.56 15.43 0.69
C LEU A 272 -20.28 14.07 1.35
N SER A 273 -19.12 13.48 1.05
CA SER A 273 -18.71 12.19 1.58
C SER A 273 -17.26 12.19 2.06
N TYR A 274 -16.88 11.13 2.78
CA TYR A 274 -15.55 10.90 3.29
C TYR A 274 -14.97 9.61 2.75
N THR A 275 -13.67 9.64 2.49
CA THR A 275 -12.84 8.46 2.50
C THR A 275 -12.42 8.17 3.94
N VAL A 276 -12.71 6.97 4.43
CA VAL A 276 -12.33 6.50 5.76
C VAL A 276 -11.11 5.59 5.66
N SER A 277 -10.15 5.81 6.55
CA SER A 277 -9.03 4.90 6.82
C SER A 277 -9.09 4.50 8.30
N LEU A 278 -9.38 3.24 8.57
CA LEU A 278 -9.44 2.66 9.91
C LEU A 278 -8.23 1.75 10.15
N ARG A 279 -7.60 1.89 11.32
CA ARG A 279 -6.60 0.97 11.87
C ARG A 279 -7.15 0.37 13.16
N ALA A 280 -7.14 -0.96 13.25
CA ALA A 280 -7.38 -1.66 14.50
C ALA A 280 -6.24 -1.40 15.48
N PRO A 281 -6.45 -1.55 16.81
CA PRO A 281 -5.37 -1.52 17.79
C PRO A 281 -4.23 -2.46 17.39
N LEU A 282 -2.98 -2.05 17.61
CA LEU A 282 -1.84 -2.92 17.39
C LEU A 282 -1.81 -4.09 18.39
N SER A 283 -2.34 -3.89 19.60
CA SER A 283 -2.48 -4.96 20.59
C SER A 283 -3.53 -6.01 20.20
N ASN A 284 -4.51 -5.64 19.36
CA ASN A 284 -5.52 -6.54 18.83
C ASN A 284 -5.83 -6.20 17.36
N ARG A 285 -4.98 -6.70 16.45
CA ARG A 285 -4.95 -6.38 15.00
C ARG A 285 -6.14 -6.93 14.20
N THR A 286 -7.36 -6.82 14.72
CA THR A 286 -8.59 -7.41 14.16
C THR A 286 -9.78 -6.46 14.17
N GLY A 287 -10.77 -6.73 13.32
CA GLY A 287 -12.07 -6.05 13.32
C GLY A 287 -12.22 -4.81 12.46
N ALA A 288 -11.15 -4.28 11.87
CA ALA A 288 -11.25 -3.13 10.98
C ALA A 288 -12.12 -3.46 9.74
N ASP A 289 -11.94 -4.64 9.16
CA ASP A 289 -12.73 -5.09 8.01
C ASP A 289 -14.20 -5.29 8.36
N GLU A 290 -14.52 -5.86 9.52
CA GLU A 290 -15.89 -6.05 9.98
C GLU A 290 -16.64 -4.71 10.16
N VAL A 291 -15.99 -3.73 10.80
CA VAL A 291 -16.56 -2.37 10.96
C VAL A 291 -16.77 -1.71 9.61
N CYS A 292 -15.76 -1.69 8.74
CA CYS A 292 -15.86 -1.02 7.45
C CYS A 292 -16.85 -1.71 6.50
N SER A 293 -16.89 -3.04 6.44
CA SER A 293 -17.83 -3.78 5.57
C SER A 293 -19.29 -3.65 5.95
N SER A 294 -19.61 -2.99 7.06
CA SER A 294 -20.99 -2.58 7.41
C SER A 294 -21.49 -1.39 6.57
N PHE A 295 -20.65 -0.80 5.71
CA PHE A 295 -20.98 0.32 4.83
C PHE A 295 -20.80 -0.07 3.35
N ASP A 296 -21.62 0.50 2.46
CA ASP A 296 -21.72 0.12 1.03
C ASP A 296 -20.39 0.02 0.29
N THR A 297 -19.49 0.97 0.55
CA THR A 297 -18.18 1.06 -0.13
C THR A 297 -17.01 0.63 0.78
N GLY A 298 -17.31 -0.12 1.83
CA GLY A 298 -16.37 -0.50 2.87
C GLY A 298 -15.79 -1.90 2.72
N GLY A 299 -14.52 -2.04 3.11
CA GLY A 299 -13.82 -3.31 3.13
C GLY A 299 -12.34 -3.15 3.47
N GLY A 300 -11.62 -4.27 3.46
CA GLY A 300 -10.18 -4.29 3.74
C GLY A 300 -9.75 -5.56 4.46
N ARG A 301 -8.73 -5.41 5.30
CA ARG A 301 -8.13 -6.49 6.10
C ARG A 301 -8.46 -6.28 7.58
N LYS A 302 -8.31 -7.36 8.35
CA LYS A 302 -8.54 -7.40 9.80
C LYS A 302 -7.91 -6.22 10.57
N ALA A 303 -6.66 -5.88 10.25
CA ALA A 303 -5.92 -4.82 10.95
C ALA A 303 -6.12 -3.41 10.36
N ALA A 304 -6.52 -3.33 9.09
CA ALA A 304 -6.60 -2.07 8.36
C ALA A 304 -7.64 -2.17 7.24
N ALA A 305 -8.62 -1.27 7.29
CA ALA A 305 -9.73 -1.24 6.36
C ALA A 305 -10.14 0.20 6.06
N GLY A 306 -11.06 0.38 5.12
CA GLY A 306 -11.55 1.70 4.76
C GLY A 306 -12.92 1.68 4.11
N ILE A 307 -13.47 2.87 3.92
CA ILE A 307 -14.74 3.14 3.22
C ILE A 307 -14.43 4.22 2.19
N ASN A 308 -14.78 4.02 0.92
CA ASN A 308 -14.45 5.00 -0.12
C ASN A 308 -15.42 6.20 -0.12
N GLN A 309 -16.67 5.98 0.26
CA GLN A 309 -17.73 6.99 0.32
C GLN A 309 -18.60 6.75 1.56
N LEU A 310 -18.21 7.35 2.68
CA LEU A 310 -19.06 7.49 3.86
C LEU A 310 -19.81 8.82 3.76
N LYS A 311 -21.15 8.80 3.70
CA LYS A 311 -21.94 10.04 3.61
C LYS A 311 -21.84 10.81 4.94
N GLU A 312 -21.93 12.14 4.88
CA GLU A 312 -21.93 12.99 6.09
C GLU A 312 -22.93 12.52 7.16
N VAL A 313 -24.13 12.12 6.72
CA VAL A 313 -25.20 11.64 7.61
C VAL A 313 -24.85 10.35 8.36
N ASP A 314 -23.93 9.55 7.82
CA ASP A 314 -23.51 8.27 8.39
C ASP A 314 -22.28 8.42 9.31
N LYS A 315 -21.68 9.62 9.40
CA LYS A 315 -20.46 9.88 10.18
C LYS A 315 -20.59 9.46 11.64
N MET A 316 -21.66 9.90 12.31
CA MET A 316 -21.88 9.55 13.73
C MET A 316 -22.19 8.06 13.91
N ASN A 317 -22.84 7.42 12.93
CA ASN A 317 -23.11 5.99 12.96
C ASN A 317 -21.82 5.18 12.84
N PHE A 318 -20.89 5.59 11.96
CA PHE A 318 -19.56 4.99 11.86
C PHE A 318 -18.79 5.08 13.18
N ILE A 319 -18.75 6.26 13.80
CA ILE A 319 -18.04 6.48 15.07
C ILE A 319 -18.62 5.58 16.18
N ALA A 320 -19.96 5.54 16.31
CA ALA A 320 -20.64 4.71 17.30
C ALA A 320 -20.41 3.21 17.05
N LEU A 321 -20.42 2.76 15.78
CA LEU A 321 -20.14 1.37 15.44
C LEU A 321 -18.71 0.97 15.80
N MET A 322 -17.73 1.83 15.46
CA MET A 322 -16.32 1.64 15.80
C MET A 322 -16.12 1.57 17.32
N GLU A 323 -16.65 2.54 18.08
CA GLU A 323 -16.55 2.54 19.54
C GLU A 323 -17.14 1.26 20.15
N ARG A 324 -18.35 0.89 19.72
CA ARG A 324 -19.03 -0.30 20.24
C ARG A 324 -18.22 -1.57 19.96
N TYR A 325 -17.70 -1.72 18.74
CA TYR A 325 -16.92 -2.89 18.35
C TYR A 325 -15.70 -3.07 19.26
N TYR A 326 -14.90 -2.01 19.44
CA TYR A 326 -13.67 -2.09 20.21
C TYR A 326 -13.89 -2.02 21.73
N SER A 327 -15.07 -1.58 22.19
CA SER A 327 -15.46 -1.70 23.60
C SER A 327 -15.79 -3.15 23.98
N SER A 328 -16.43 -3.91 23.10
CA SER A 328 -16.84 -5.31 23.37
C SER A 328 -15.73 -6.35 23.18
N SER A 329 -14.64 -5.98 22.51
CA SER A 329 -13.50 -6.89 22.24
C SER A 329 -12.42 -6.83 23.33
N GLY A 330 -12.68 -6.09 24.42
CA GLY A 330 -11.77 -5.92 25.57
C GLY A 330 -12.08 -6.83 26.77
N ASP A 331 -13.10 -7.69 26.66
CA ASP A 331 -13.41 -8.79 27.62
C ASP A 331 -12.95 -10.15 27.06
#